data_AF-A0A952X746-F1
#
_entry.id   AF-A0A952X746-F1
#
_cell.length_a   1.000
_cell.length_b   1.000
_cell.length_c   1.000
_cell.angle_alpha   90.00
_cell.angle_beta   90.00
_cell.angle_gamma   90.00
#
_symmetry.space_group_name_H-M   'P 1'
#
loop_
_entity.id
_entity.type
_entity.pdbx_description
1 polymer ?
#
loop_
_entity_poly.entity_id
_entity_poly.type
_entity_poly.pdbx_seq_one_letter_code
_entity_poly.pdbx_strand_id
1 'polypeptide(L)'
;MNKIMQSALIATAIMSQASAGNWNSGLRISTLGIAGEVGYHFNETFGLRLQGTWWEHFRKTMSFDGVKYHDVRFRPVTVTLYADWYFYTNWWRLSIGGGYNATKIRLNRDFSNDPNPLRQALGYTHGRYRYKNPISYYVGTGFDFRKLGGSNWTLTMDAGIYFMSKVSAKVTANGPAQASEEAMRKLRYGAEELLNDKKYLRTYPAISIGFKYEF
;
A
#
# COMPACT_ATOMS: atom_id res chain seq x y z
N MET A 1 -7.35 -12.49 43.28
CA MET A 1 -8.39 -12.04 42.32
C MET A 1 -8.61 -10.54 42.53
N ASN A 2 -8.54 -9.64 41.55
CA ASN A 2 -8.13 -9.71 40.16
C ASN A 2 -7.74 -8.29 39.70
N LYS A 3 -6.67 -8.22 38.92
CA LYS A 3 -6.03 -7.05 38.31
C LYS A 3 -6.90 -6.40 37.22
N ILE A 4 -8.08 -5.86 37.56
CA ILE A 4 -9.01 -5.31 36.55
C ILE A 4 -9.19 -3.78 36.67
N MET A 5 -8.72 -3.15 37.75
CA MET A 5 -8.98 -1.73 38.00
C MET A 5 -7.84 -0.75 37.62
N GLN A 6 -6.86 -1.19 36.82
CA GLN A 6 -5.73 -0.34 36.37
C GLN A 6 -5.65 -0.13 34.85
N SER A 7 -6.56 -0.71 34.07
CA SER A 7 -6.48 -0.67 32.59
C SER A 7 -7.27 0.46 31.92
N ALA A 8 -7.91 1.35 32.69
CA ALA A 8 -8.78 2.40 32.14
C ALA A 8 -8.18 3.82 32.19
N LEU A 9 -6.89 3.98 32.54
CA LEU A 9 -6.29 5.31 32.77
C LEU A 9 -5.46 5.86 31.59
N ILE A 10 -5.40 5.18 30.44
CA ILE A 10 -4.57 5.62 29.29
C ILE A 10 -5.39 6.27 28.16
N ALA A 11 -6.73 6.21 28.20
CA ALA A 11 -7.58 6.65 27.09
C ALA A 11 -8.11 8.09 27.19
N THR A 12 -7.88 8.84 28.27
CA THR A 12 -8.66 10.07 28.56
C THR A 12 -7.86 11.38 28.58
N ALA A 13 -6.58 11.38 28.20
CA ALA A 13 -5.73 12.58 28.32
C ALA A 13 -5.46 13.38 27.02
N ILE A 14 -6.06 13.03 25.86
CA ILE A 14 -5.70 13.67 24.57
C ILE A 14 -6.76 14.68 24.07
N MET A 15 -7.92 14.85 24.74
CA MET A 15 -9.03 15.64 24.17
C MET A 15 -9.15 17.10 24.63
N SER A 16 -8.12 17.68 25.27
CA SER A 16 -8.17 19.07 25.72
C SER A 16 -7.12 19.92 25.01
N GLN A 17 -7.37 20.22 23.73
CA GLN A 17 -7.02 21.48 23.05
C GLN A 17 -7.40 21.38 21.55
N ALA A 18 -8.69 21.52 21.25
CA ALA A 18 -9.14 21.74 19.88
C ALA A 18 -8.92 23.21 19.52
N SER A 19 -7.73 23.55 19.00
CA SER A 19 -7.48 24.83 18.35
C SER A 19 -8.01 24.81 16.92
N ALA A 20 -8.62 25.90 16.48
CA ALA A 20 -9.28 26.05 15.19
C ALA A 20 -8.33 26.23 13.98
N GLY A 21 -7.01 26.08 14.15
CA GLY A 21 -5.99 26.23 13.09
C GLY A 21 -5.17 24.97 12.80
N ASN A 22 -5.75 23.80 13.06
CA ASN A 22 -5.03 22.54 13.17
C ASN A 22 -5.27 21.56 12.01
N TRP A 23 -6.21 21.87 11.12
CA TRP A 23 -6.55 20.99 9.99
C TRP A 23 -5.64 21.27 8.80
N ASN A 24 -5.30 20.22 8.07
CA ASN A 24 -4.64 20.33 6.79
C ASN A 24 -5.29 19.38 5.78
N SER A 25 -5.21 19.74 4.51
CA SER A 25 -5.58 18.85 3.41
C SER A 25 -4.61 19.01 2.27
N GLY A 26 -4.38 17.94 1.52
CA GLY A 26 -3.35 17.97 0.50
C GLY A 26 -3.44 16.84 -0.52
N LEU A 27 -2.56 16.94 -1.50
CA LEU A 27 -2.36 15.93 -2.53
C LEU A 27 -0.89 15.50 -2.52
N ARG A 28 -0.68 14.21 -2.72
CA ARG A 28 0.63 13.57 -2.77
C ARG A 28 0.76 12.73 -4.03
N ILE A 29 1.97 12.68 -4.57
CA ILE A 29 2.38 11.72 -5.58
C ILE A 29 3.41 10.81 -4.92
N SER A 30 3.20 9.51 -5.07
CA SER A 30 4.03 8.48 -4.43
C SER A 30 4.36 7.36 -5.41
N THR A 31 5.28 6.49 -5.02
CA THR A 31 5.54 5.24 -5.75
C THR A 31 4.31 4.32 -5.84
N LEU A 32 3.33 4.48 -4.94
CA LEU A 32 2.03 3.80 -4.99
C LEU A 32 0.98 4.50 -5.85
N GLY A 33 1.27 5.70 -6.36
CA GLY A 33 0.35 6.51 -7.17
C GLY A 33 -0.01 7.84 -6.51
N ILE A 34 -1.15 8.41 -6.92
CA ILE A 34 -1.66 9.67 -6.38
C ILE A 34 -2.45 9.40 -5.11
N ALA A 35 -2.32 10.29 -4.13
CA ALA A 35 -3.02 10.22 -2.88
C ALA A 35 -3.58 11.57 -2.46
N GLY A 36 -4.77 11.53 -1.87
CA GLY A 36 -5.35 12.63 -1.12
C GLY A 36 -5.09 12.44 0.37
N GLU A 37 -4.89 13.53 1.08
CA GLU A 37 -4.71 13.52 2.53
C GLU A 37 -5.56 14.56 3.24
N VAL A 38 -5.98 14.21 4.45
CA VAL A 38 -6.50 15.14 5.44
C VAL A 38 -5.79 14.85 6.75
N GLY A 39 -5.32 15.88 7.43
CA GLY A 39 -4.62 15.76 8.70
C GLY A 39 -5.13 16.74 9.75
N TYR A 40 -4.83 16.41 10.99
CA TYR A 40 -5.12 17.23 12.16
C TYR A 40 -3.90 17.24 13.09
N HIS A 41 -3.37 18.41 13.41
CA HIS A 41 -2.29 18.58 14.37
C HIS A 41 -2.89 18.85 15.76
N PHE A 42 -2.56 18.06 16.76
CA PHE A 42 -3.01 18.34 18.14
C PHE A 42 -2.15 19.41 18.79
N ASN A 43 -0.85 19.39 18.48
CA ASN A 43 0.14 20.35 18.92
C ASN A 43 1.30 20.36 17.92
N GLU A 44 2.38 21.07 18.24
CA GLU A 44 3.58 21.14 17.40
C GLU A 44 4.35 19.81 17.30
N THR A 45 4.07 18.85 18.18
CA THR A 45 4.77 17.57 18.29
C THR A 45 3.98 16.40 17.70
N PHE A 46 2.65 16.46 17.70
CA PHE A 46 1.79 15.34 17.36
C PHE A 46 0.70 15.73 16.37
N GLY A 47 0.57 14.93 15.32
CA GLY A 47 -0.51 15.00 14.36
C GLY A 47 -1.06 13.63 14.00
N LEU A 48 -2.30 13.62 13.50
CA LEU A 48 -2.91 12.48 12.84
C LEU A 48 -3.17 12.82 11.38
N ARG A 49 -3.11 11.81 10.53
CA ARG A 49 -3.33 11.99 9.09
C ARG A 49 -4.01 10.79 8.48
N LEU A 50 -5.05 11.03 7.70
CA LEU A 50 -5.71 10.02 6.89
C LEU A 50 -5.28 10.21 5.43
N GLN A 51 -4.76 9.16 4.81
CA GLN A 51 -4.39 9.14 3.39
C GLN A 51 -5.24 8.13 2.64
N GLY A 52 -5.79 8.52 1.51
CA GLY A 52 -6.29 7.60 0.49
C GLY A 52 -5.38 7.64 -0.73
N THR A 53 -4.87 6.50 -1.17
CA THR A 53 -4.06 6.37 -2.39
C THR A 53 -4.84 5.60 -3.44
N TRP A 54 -4.89 6.15 -4.66
CA TRP A 54 -5.50 5.52 -5.81
C TRP A 54 -4.72 5.85 -7.07
N TRP A 55 -4.44 4.84 -7.86
CA TRP A 55 -3.99 5.02 -9.25
C TRP A 55 -4.22 3.73 -10.01
N GLU A 56 -4.50 3.80 -11.31
CA GLU A 56 -4.58 2.60 -12.14
C GLU A 56 -3.42 2.63 -13.15
N HIS A 57 -2.47 1.72 -12.97
CA HIS A 57 -1.39 1.51 -13.92
C HIS A 57 -1.79 0.37 -14.88
N PHE A 58 -1.83 0.69 -16.17
CA PHE A 58 -1.99 -0.29 -17.24
C PHE A 58 -0.69 -0.40 -18.02
N ARG A 59 -0.13 -1.61 -18.14
CA ARG A 59 1.01 -1.88 -19.03
C ARG A 59 0.66 -3.05 -19.96
N LYS A 60 0.82 -2.84 -21.28
CA LYS A 60 0.52 -3.85 -22.30
C LYS A 60 1.42 -5.08 -22.20
N THR A 61 2.71 -4.90 -21.89
CA THR A 61 3.69 -5.99 -21.79
C THR A 61 4.67 -5.70 -20.66
N MET A 62 4.95 -6.70 -19.81
CA MET A 62 5.99 -6.60 -18.78
C MET A 62 6.70 -7.94 -18.63
N SER A 63 8.03 -7.92 -18.59
CA SER A 63 8.82 -9.12 -18.29
C SER A 63 9.09 -9.19 -16.80
N PHE A 64 8.68 -10.28 -16.15
CA PHE A 64 9.07 -10.62 -14.78
C PHE A 64 9.88 -11.91 -14.82
N ASP A 65 11.13 -11.87 -14.32
CA ASP A 65 11.98 -13.06 -14.19
C ASP A 65 12.26 -13.79 -15.53
N GLY A 66 12.50 -13.03 -16.60
CA GLY A 66 12.69 -13.57 -17.94
C GLY A 66 11.41 -14.07 -18.63
N VAL A 67 10.26 -14.01 -17.94
CA VAL A 67 8.95 -14.39 -18.48
C VAL A 67 8.17 -13.15 -18.93
N LYS A 68 7.68 -13.16 -20.16
CA LYS A 68 6.79 -12.12 -20.70
C LYS A 68 5.35 -12.32 -20.20
N TYR A 69 4.80 -11.29 -19.58
CA TYR A 69 3.39 -11.19 -19.19
C TYR A 69 2.70 -10.15 -20.07
N HIS A 70 1.46 -10.45 -20.43
CA HIS A 70 0.59 -9.59 -21.21
C HIS A 70 -0.48 -8.98 -20.29
N ASP A 71 -0.91 -7.75 -20.59
CA ASP A 71 -2.01 -7.06 -19.91
C ASP A 71 -1.87 -6.96 -18.38
N VAL A 72 -0.69 -6.52 -17.93
CA VAL A 72 -0.43 -6.30 -16.51
C VAL A 72 -1.22 -5.08 -16.03
N ARG A 73 -2.14 -5.32 -15.10
CA ARG A 73 -2.91 -4.26 -14.44
C ARG A 73 -2.58 -4.21 -12.95
N PHE A 74 -2.09 -3.06 -12.51
CA PHE A 74 -1.81 -2.78 -11.11
C PHE A 74 -2.73 -1.65 -10.64
N ARG A 75 -3.65 -1.98 -9.73
CA ARG A 75 -4.61 -1.03 -9.17
C ARG A 75 -4.38 -0.90 -7.66
N PRO A 76 -3.45 -0.05 -7.22
CA PRO A 76 -3.25 0.31 -5.83
C PRO A 76 -4.47 1.08 -5.32
N VAL A 77 -5.05 0.58 -4.25
CA VAL A 77 -6.09 1.27 -3.49
C VAL A 77 -5.79 1.03 -2.03
N THR A 78 -5.39 2.09 -1.33
CA THR A 78 -5.06 2.01 0.10
C THR A 78 -5.69 3.16 0.86
N VAL A 79 -6.13 2.89 2.08
CA VAL A 79 -6.55 3.92 3.04
C VAL A 79 -5.78 3.69 4.32
N THR A 80 -5.00 4.67 4.75
CA THR A 80 -4.08 4.53 5.89
C THR A 80 -4.22 5.71 6.83
N LEU A 81 -4.34 5.41 8.12
CA LEU A 81 -4.23 6.38 9.20
C LEU A 81 -2.79 6.40 9.72
N TYR A 82 -2.22 7.59 9.87
CA TYR A 82 -0.88 7.81 10.39
C TYR A 82 -0.97 8.61 11.69
N ALA A 83 -0.12 8.24 12.64
CA ALA A 83 0.30 9.09 13.74
C ALA A 83 1.69 9.64 13.42
N ASP A 84 1.78 10.96 13.39
CA ASP A 84 2.96 11.71 13.03
C ASP A 84 3.52 12.36 14.30
N TRP A 85 4.76 12.02 14.65
CA TRP A 85 5.52 12.64 15.72
C TRP A 85 6.58 13.56 15.12
N TYR A 86 6.39 14.87 15.31
CA TYR A 86 7.32 15.93 14.95
C TYR A 86 8.36 16.16 16.04
N PHE A 87 9.63 16.23 15.66
CA PHE A 87 10.72 16.57 16.58
C PHE A 87 10.87 18.09 16.72
N TYR A 88 11.75 18.52 17.63
CA TYR A 88 11.96 19.90 18.13
C TYR A 88 11.96 21.05 17.12
N THR A 89 12.07 20.75 15.83
CA THR A 89 12.10 21.73 14.76
C THR A 89 10.83 21.79 13.91
N ASN A 90 9.81 20.96 14.18
CA ASN A 90 8.48 20.94 13.54
C ASN A 90 8.48 20.77 11.99
N TRP A 91 9.64 20.56 11.37
CA TRP A 91 9.80 20.19 9.96
C TRP A 91 10.10 18.70 9.79
N TRP A 92 10.76 18.04 10.73
CA TRP A 92 11.04 16.61 10.66
C TRP A 92 10.04 15.80 11.48
N ARG A 93 9.51 14.71 10.90
CA ARG A 93 8.55 13.82 11.57
C ARG A 93 8.86 12.34 11.39
N LEU A 94 8.55 11.55 12.42
CA LEU A 94 8.44 10.10 12.36
C LEU A 94 6.96 9.73 12.24
N SER A 95 6.66 8.76 11.39
CA SER A 95 5.30 8.35 11.10
C SER A 95 5.13 6.87 11.32
N ILE A 96 4.12 6.49 12.09
CA ILE A 96 3.62 5.12 12.14
C ILE A 96 2.19 5.10 11.63
N GLY A 97 1.79 4.05 10.95
CA GLY A 97 0.45 3.97 10.38
C GLY A 97 -0.10 2.57 10.27
N GLY A 98 -1.42 2.50 10.19
CA GLY A 98 -2.20 1.29 10.00
C GLY A 98 -3.35 1.58 9.06
N GLY A 99 -3.68 0.63 8.19
CA GLY A 99 -4.63 0.88 7.12
C GLY A 99 -5.16 -0.37 6.46
N TYR A 100 -6.00 -0.11 5.46
CA TYR A 100 -6.62 -1.10 4.60
C TYR A 100 -6.04 -1.01 3.19
N ASN A 101 -5.61 -2.14 2.66
CA ASN A 101 -5.02 -2.31 1.35
C ASN A 101 -5.90 -3.22 0.49
N ALA A 102 -6.59 -2.61 -0.48
CA ALA A 102 -7.48 -3.26 -1.42
C ALA A 102 -6.82 -3.50 -2.78
N THR A 103 -5.48 -3.43 -2.85
CA THR A 103 -4.73 -3.50 -4.10
C THR A 103 -5.01 -4.79 -4.84
N LYS A 104 -5.27 -4.66 -6.14
CA LYS A 104 -5.51 -5.79 -7.05
C LYS A 104 -4.43 -5.81 -8.12
N ILE A 105 -3.87 -7.00 -8.35
CA ILE A 105 -2.89 -7.23 -9.42
C ILE A 105 -3.50 -8.24 -10.39
N ARG A 106 -3.47 -7.96 -11.69
CA ARG A 106 -3.85 -8.91 -12.73
C ARG A 106 -2.64 -9.16 -13.61
N LEU A 107 -2.30 -10.43 -13.80
CA LEU A 107 -1.24 -10.89 -14.70
C LEU A 107 -1.83 -11.95 -15.61
N ASN A 108 -1.79 -11.71 -16.92
CA ASN A 108 -2.17 -12.71 -17.90
C ASN A 108 -0.93 -13.23 -18.63
N ARG A 109 -0.96 -14.49 -19.02
CA ARG A 109 0.13 -15.12 -19.75
C ARG A 109 -0.40 -16.16 -20.72
N ASP A 110 0.11 -16.10 -21.94
CA ASP A 110 -0.15 -17.10 -22.96
C ASP A 110 0.96 -18.16 -22.95
N PHE A 111 0.58 -19.42 -22.77
CA PHE A 111 1.46 -20.58 -22.86
C PHE A 111 1.20 -21.42 -24.11
N SER A 112 0.29 -21.04 -25.00
CA SER A 112 -0.16 -21.89 -26.13
C SER A 112 0.97 -22.30 -27.09
N ASN A 113 2.07 -21.54 -27.11
CA ASN A 113 3.28 -21.81 -27.91
C ASN A 113 4.51 -22.10 -27.04
N ASP A 114 4.34 -22.50 -25.77
CA ASP A 114 5.47 -22.83 -24.88
C ASP A 114 6.15 -24.13 -25.36
N PRO A 115 7.49 -24.17 -25.48
CA PRO A 115 8.21 -25.36 -25.93
C PRO A 115 8.10 -26.55 -24.96
N ASN A 116 7.67 -26.32 -23.72
CA ASN A 116 7.38 -27.39 -22.77
C ASN A 116 5.92 -27.85 -22.90
N PRO A 117 5.64 -29.10 -23.31
CA PRO A 117 4.27 -29.60 -23.52
C PRO A 117 3.37 -29.49 -22.28
N LEU A 118 3.93 -29.62 -21.07
CA LEU A 118 3.18 -29.48 -19.81
C LEU A 118 2.73 -28.04 -19.58
N ARG A 119 3.54 -27.06 -19.98
CA ARG A 119 3.16 -25.64 -19.91
C ARG A 119 2.23 -25.28 -21.05
N GLN A 120 2.46 -25.82 -22.24
CA GLN A 120 1.60 -25.64 -23.40
C GLN A 120 0.15 -26.05 -23.11
N ALA A 121 -0.03 -27.15 -22.37
CA ALA A 121 -1.34 -27.63 -21.94
C ALA A 121 -2.12 -26.65 -21.03
N LEU A 122 -1.48 -25.61 -20.49
CA LEU A 122 -2.15 -24.55 -19.73
C LEU A 122 -2.88 -23.54 -20.65
N GLY A 123 -2.45 -23.40 -21.91
CA GLY A 123 -2.98 -22.40 -22.84
C GLY A 123 -2.84 -20.97 -22.29
N TYR A 124 -3.88 -20.16 -22.46
CA TYR A 124 -3.95 -18.82 -21.92
C TYR A 124 -4.40 -18.82 -20.46
N THR A 125 -3.58 -18.23 -19.60
CA THR A 125 -3.79 -18.16 -18.16
C THR A 125 -4.09 -16.75 -17.69
N HIS A 126 -5.07 -16.63 -16.81
CA HIS A 126 -5.46 -15.38 -16.16
C HIS A 126 -5.23 -15.49 -14.66
N GLY A 127 -4.28 -14.70 -14.14
CA GLY A 127 -3.97 -14.60 -12.73
C GLY A 127 -4.56 -13.33 -12.12
N ARG A 128 -5.39 -13.48 -11.08
CA ARG A 128 -5.90 -12.38 -10.26
C ARG A 128 -5.35 -12.51 -8.84
N TYR A 129 -4.65 -11.50 -8.39
CA TYR A 129 -3.94 -11.52 -7.12
C TYR A 129 -4.47 -10.45 -6.17
N ARG A 130 -4.59 -10.81 -4.89
CA ARG A 130 -5.02 -9.92 -3.80
C ARG A 130 -4.30 -10.26 -2.51
N TYR A 131 -4.02 -9.27 -1.69
CA TYR A 131 -3.50 -9.47 -0.34
C TYR A 131 -4.47 -10.34 0.49
N LYS A 132 -3.95 -11.40 1.14
CA LYS A 132 -4.72 -12.35 1.97
C LYS A 132 -5.36 -11.65 3.17
N ASN A 133 -4.58 -10.79 3.83
CA ASN A 133 -5.08 -9.89 4.86
C ASN A 133 -4.95 -8.46 4.32
N PRO A 134 -6.06 -7.70 4.20
CA PRO A 134 -6.00 -6.35 3.68
C PRO A 134 -5.38 -5.36 4.68
N ILE A 135 -5.11 -5.75 5.93
CA ILE A 135 -4.44 -4.85 6.88
C ILE A 135 -3.00 -4.60 6.44
N SER A 136 -2.61 -3.33 6.37
CA SER A 136 -1.25 -2.89 6.12
C SER A 136 -0.75 -1.97 7.23
N TYR A 137 0.52 -2.11 7.59
CA TYR A 137 1.19 -1.21 8.53
C TYR A 137 2.21 -0.36 7.80
N TYR A 138 2.54 0.80 8.35
CA TYR A 138 3.52 1.72 7.82
C TYR A 138 4.45 2.20 8.92
N VAL A 139 5.73 2.33 8.59
CA VAL A 139 6.70 3.09 9.38
C VAL A 139 7.53 3.93 8.42
N GLY A 140 7.79 5.17 8.79
CA GLY A 140 8.55 6.07 7.93
C GLY A 140 8.95 7.35 8.63
N THR A 141 9.57 8.20 7.84
CA THR A 141 10.02 9.53 8.23
C THR A 141 9.62 10.51 7.14
N GLY A 142 9.38 11.75 7.51
CA GLY A 142 9.01 12.80 6.57
C GLY A 142 9.54 14.16 6.94
N PHE A 143 9.49 15.05 5.96
CA PHE A 143 9.85 16.45 6.10
C PHE A 143 8.70 17.33 5.61
N ASP A 144 8.32 18.30 6.42
CA ASP A 144 7.29 19.29 6.14
C ASP A 144 7.94 20.68 6.12
N PHE A 145 8.08 21.24 4.92
CA PHE A 145 8.52 22.62 4.72
C PHE A 145 7.30 23.52 4.82
N ARG A 146 6.96 23.88 6.07
CA ARG A 146 5.77 24.66 6.40
C ARG A 146 5.92 26.13 6.00
N LYS A 147 4.78 26.79 5.80
CA LYS A 147 4.66 28.22 5.52
C LYS A 147 5.56 28.72 4.39
N LEU A 148 5.53 28.03 3.26
CA LEU A 148 6.31 28.40 2.08
C LEU A 148 6.02 29.84 1.66
N GLY A 149 7.04 30.69 1.70
CA GLY A 149 6.90 32.13 1.38
C GLY A 149 5.96 32.90 2.31
N GLY A 150 5.76 32.44 3.56
CA GLY A 150 4.85 33.07 4.53
C GLY A 150 3.37 32.73 4.31
N SER A 151 3.05 31.81 3.40
CA SER A 151 1.68 31.35 3.14
C SER A 151 1.24 30.21 4.07
N ASN A 152 0.04 29.66 3.84
CA ASN A 152 -0.46 28.46 4.52
C ASN A 152 -0.13 27.16 3.76
N TRP A 153 0.73 27.24 2.73
CA TRP A 153 1.15 26.06 1.98
C TRP A 153 2.35 25.38 2.62
N THR A 154 2.29 24.06 2.64
CA THR A 154 3.35 23.18 3.13
C THR A 154 3.73 22.19 2.05
N LEU A 155 5.03 22.14 1.69
CA LEU A 155 5.59 21.05 0.88
C LEU A 155 5.94 19.91 1.83
N THR A 156 5.41 18.71 1.56
CA THR A 156 5.65 17.53 2.37
C THR A 156 6.36 16.45 1.57
N MET A 157 7.31 15.78 2.21
CA MET A 157 8.03 14.63 1.69
C MET A 157 7.95 13.49 2.71
N ASP A 158 7.75 12.26 2.25
CA ASP A 158 7.75 11.07 3.10
C ASP A 158 8.61 9.98 2.45
N ALA A 159 9.37 9.26 3.27
CA ALA A 159 10.03 8.02 2.92
C ALA A 159 9.76 6.98 4.01
N GLY A 160 9.29 5.80 3.63
CA GLY A 160 8.97 4.75 4.58
C GLY A 160 8.72 3.41 3.93
N ILE A 161 8.22 2.49 4.74
CA ILE A 161 8.03 1.09 4.37
C ILE A 161 6.62 0.68 4.79
N TYR A 162 5.88 0.09 3.85
CA TYR A 162 4.65 -0.61 4.14
C TYR A 162 4.91 -2.09 4.38
N PHE A 163 4.37 -2.62 5.48
CA PHE A 163 4.30 -4.04 5.76
C PHE A 163 2.92 -4.54 5.34
N MET A 164 2.91 -5.39 4.32
CA MET A 164 1.71 -5.95 3.70
C MET A 164 1.70 -7.48 3.89
N SER A 165 0.51 -8.08 3.79
CA SER A 165 0.38 -9.53 3.93
C SER A 165 0.94 -10.29 2.73
N LYS A 166 0.94 -11.62 2.82
CA LYS A 166 1.10 -12.46 1.62
C LYS A 166 -0.06 -12.23 0.64
N VAL A 167 0.21 -12.47 -0.63
CA VAL A 167 -0.75 -12.41 -1.73
C VAL A 167 -1.38 -13.79 -1.93
N SER A 168 -2.66 -13.81 -2.27
CA SER A 168 -3.39 -14.98 -2.77
C SER A 168 -3.62 -14.86 -4.25
N ALA A 169 -3.61 -15.99 -4.96
CA ALA A 169 -3.80 -16.06 -6.40
C ALA A 169 -5.09 -16.81 -6.74
N LYS A 170 -5.92 -16.20 -7.57
CA LYS A 170 -6.99 -16.88 -8.30
C LYS A 170 -6.54 -17.00 -9.75
N VAL A 171 -6.18 -18.21 -10.15
CA VAL A 171 -5.70 -18.51 -11.51
C VAL A 171 -6.72 -19.36 -12.25
N THR A 172 -6.98 -18.99 -13.50
CA THR A 172 -7.77 -19.76 -14.47
C THR A 172 -6.94 -19.98 -15.72
N ALA A 173 -7.09 -21.14 -16.35
CA ALA A 173 -6.44 -21.55 -17.59
C ALA A 173 -7.53 -22.01 -18.57
N ASN A 174 -7.28 -21.93 -19.88
CA ASN A 174 -8.23 -22.41 -20.91
C ASN A 174 -7.71 -23.60 -21.72
N GLY A 175 -6.50 -24.10 -21.43
CA GLY A 175 -5.95 -25.29 -22.06
C GLY A 175 -6.43 -26.60 -21.41
N PRO A 176 -6.07 -27.77 -21.98
CA PRO A 176 -6.45 -29.09 -21.48
C PRO A 176 -6.17 -29.35 -20.00
N ALA A 177 -5.16 -28.68 -19.43
CA ALA A 177 -4.80 -28.79 -18.01
C ALA A 177 -5.89 -28.28 -17.06
N GLN A 178 -6.88 -27.51 -17.54
CA GLN A 178 -8.02 -27.05 -16.74
C GLN A 178 -8.86 -28.23 -16.20
N ALA A 179 -8.91 -29.36 -16.91
CA ALA A 179 -9.67 -30.54 -16.49
C ALA A 179 -9.05 -31.27 -15.29
N SER A 180 -7.78 -30.99 -14.98
CA SER A 180 -7.08 -31.59 -13.84
C SER A 180 -7.08 -30.64 -12.64
N GLU A 181 -7.77 -31.03 -11.56
CA GLU A 181 -7.76 -30.27 -10.31
C GLU A 181 -6.34 -30.17 -9.71
N GLU A 182 -5.55 -31.24 -9.83
CA GLU A 182 -4.17 -31.25 -9.36
C GLU A 182 -3.29 -30.25 -10.13
N ALA A 183 -3.42 -30.19 -11.47
CA ALA A 183 -2.68 -29.24 -12.30
C ALA A 183 -3.07 -27.80 -11.94
N MET A 184 -4.37 -27.51 -11.76
CA MET A 184 -4.84 -26.20 -11.36
C MET A 184 -4.42 -25.82 -9.93
N ARG A 185 -4.33 -26.78 -9.01
CA ARG A 185 -3.80 -26.56 -7.65
C ARG A 185 -2.32 -26.20 -7.69
N LYS A 186 -1.51 -26.96 -8.44
CA LYS A 186 -0.07 -26.68 -8.64
C LYS A 186 0.14 -25.31 -9.30
N LEU A 187 -0.66 -24.98 -10.31
CA LEU A 187 -0.62 -23.67 -10.97
C LEU A 187 -0.92 -22.51 -10.01
N ARG A 188 -1.96 -22.64 -9.17
CA ARG A 188 -2.29 -21.63 -8.15
C ARG A 188 -1.17 -21.48 -7.13
N TYR A 189 -0.62 -22.58 -6.64
CA TYR A 189 0.48 -22.56 -5.68
C TYR A 189 1.71 -21.86 -6.26
N GLY A 190 2.15 -22.27 -7.46
CA GLY A 190 3.30 -21.64 -8.13
C GLY A 190 3.07 -20.16 -8.46
N ALA A 191 1.84 -19.78 -8.79
CA ALA A 191 1.47 -18.38 -9.00
C ALA A 191 1.53 -17.55 -7.69
N GLU A 192 1.09 -18.11 -6.57
CA GLU A 192 1.23 -17.47 -5.26
C GLU A 192 2.70 -17.32 -4.87
N GLU A 193 3.50 -18.37 -5.04
CA GLU A 193 4.92 -18.40 -4.71
C GLU A 193 5.70 -17.36 -5.52
N LEU A 194 5.43 -17.26 -6.83
CA LEU A 194 6.06 -16.29 -7.73
C LEU A 194 6.02 -14.85 -7.19
N LEU A 195 4.89 -14.43 -6.62
CA LEU A 195 4.74 -13.10 -6.03
C LEU A 195 5.16 -13.05 -4.56
N ASN A 196 4.88 -14.09 -3.78
CA ASN A 196 5.22 -14.10 -2.35
C ASN A 196 6.73 -14.19 -2.07
N ASP A 197 7.51 -14.73 -3.01
CA ASP A 197 8.98 -14.74 -2.96
C ASP A 197 9.58 -13.34 -3.13
N LYS A 198 8.84 -12.43 -3.76
CA LYS A 198 9.30 -11.07 -3.98
C LYS A 198 9.10 -10.25 -2.71
N LYS A 199 10.18 -10.05 -1.95
CA LYS A 199 10.19 -9.31 -0.67
C LYS A 199 9.52 -7.93 -0.78
N TYR A 200 9.67 -7.22 -1.90
CA TYR A 200 9.09 -5.89 -2.10
C TYR A 200 7.55 -5.86 -2.11
N LEU A 201 6.87 -7.00 -2.30
CA LEU A 201 5.41 -7.08 -2.19
C LEU A 201 4.92 -7.23 -0.74
N ARG A 202 5.76 -7.76 0.14
CA ARG A 202 5.48 -7.85 1.59
C ARG A 202 6.01 -6.63 2.35
N THR A 203 7.08 -6.04 1.85
CA THR A 203 7.79 -4.91 2.45
C THR A 203 8.04 -3.88 1.36
N TYR A 204 7.06 -3.01 1.13
CA TYR A 204 7.05 -2.10 0.01
C TYR A 204 7.67 -0.74 0.40
N PRO A 205 8.82 -0.35 -0.17
CA PRO A 205 9.38 0.97 0.04
C PRO A 205 8.52 2.03 -0.64
N ALA A 206 8.10 3.03 0.12
CA ALA A 206 7.28 4.12 -0.37
C ALA A 206 8.00 5.45 -0.18
N ILE A 207 8.07 6.21 -1.27
CA ILE A 207 8.54 7.59 -1.27
C ILE A 207 7.40 8.43 -1.84
N SER A 208 7.13 9.58 -1.22
CA SER A 208 6.14 10.52 -1.72
C SER A 208 6.56 11.96 -1.53
N ILE A 209 6.05 12.81 -2.42
CA ILE A 209 6.13 14.26 -2.35
C ILE A 209 4.72 14.82 -2.53
N GLY A 210 4.39 15.91 -1.87
CA GLY A 210 3.08 16.52 -2.00
C GLY A 210 3.01 17.93 -1.45
N PHE A 211 1.84 18.52 -1.64
CA PHE A 211 1.52 19.84 -1.15
C PHE A 211 0.25 19.76 -0.33
N LYS A 212 0.24 20.46 0.80
CA LYS A 212 -0.92 20.59 1.68
C LYS A 212 -1.16 22.04 2.05
N TYR A 213 -2.42 22.37 2.28
CA TYR A 213 -2.87 23.65 2.77
C TYR A 213 -3.27 23.50 4.25
N GLU A 214 -2.75 24.37 5.10
CA GLU A 214 -3.07 24.48 6.53
C GLU A 214 -4.19 25.53 6.70
N PHE A 215 -5.30 25.14 7.33
CA PHE A 215 -6.47 26.02 7.52
C PHE A 215 -6.38 26.80 8.82
#